data_AF-A0A1S3QZ20-F1
#
_entry.id   AF-A0A1S3QZ20-F1
#
_cell.length_a   1.000
_cell.length_b   1.000
_cell.length_c   1.000
_cell.angle_alpha   90.00
_cell.angle_beta   90.00
_cell.angle_gamma   90.00
#
_symmetry.space_group_name_H-M   'P 1'
#
loop_
_entity.id
_entity.type
_entity.pdbx_description
1 polymer ?
#
loop_
_entity_poly.entity_id
_entity_poly.type
_entity_poly.pdbx_seq_one_letter_code
_entity_poly.pdbx_strand_id
1 'polypeptide(L)'
;GNVWEQVLRVPFILEMISAVPFVITVILPSLRNLFIPVFLNCWLAKHALENMINDLHRAIQRTHSAMFNQVLILICTLVCLMFTCICGIQHLERAGNNLTLFDSLYFCVVTFSTVGFGDVTPQIWPSQLLVVIMICVALIVLPIQPCLLSGRGKPPVSLPATQPV
;
A
#
# COMPACT_ATOMS: atom_id res chain seq x y z
N GLY A 1 13.53 -16.68 22.18
CA GLY A 1 12.86 -15.40 21.87
C GLY A 1 12.91 -15.24 20.36
N ASN A 2 11.76 -15.23 19.69
CA ASN A 2 11.64 -15.52 18.26
C ASN A 2 12.09 -14.35 17.37
N VAL A 3 13.40 -14.12 17.29
CA VAL A 3 14.00 -13.15 16.35
C VAL A 3 13.59 -13.48 14.91
N TRP A 4 13.45 -14.76 14.58
CA TRP A 4 13.00 -15.26 13.27
C TRP A 4 11.60 -14.76 12.89
N GLU A 5 10.68 -14.71 13.85
CA GLU A 5 9.30 -14.28 13.66
C GLU A 5 9.20 -12.74 13.52
N GLN A 6 10.17 -12.03 14.09
CA GLN A 6 10.33 -10.59 13.92
C GLN A 6 10.93 -10.23 12.54
N VAL A 7 11.88 -11.02 12.05
CA VAL A 7 12.50 -10.85 10.73
C VAL A 7 11.52 -11.15 9.60
N LEU A 8 10.61 -12.11 9.78
CA LEU A 8 9.57 -12.45 8.78
C LEU A 8 8.39 -11.48 8.74
N ARG A 9 8.43 -10.39 9.51
CA ARG A 9 7.36 -9.40 9.51
C ARG A 9 7.44 -8.58 8.21
N VAL A 10 6.34 -8.53 7.46
CA VAL A 10 6.20 -7.76 6.22
C VAL A 10 6.80 -6.33 6.27
N PRO A 11 6.57 -5.50 7.31
CA PRO A 11 7.19 -4.18 7.39
C PRO A 11 8.72 -4.22 7.53
N PHE A 12 9.27 -5.18 8.28
CA PHE A 12 10.72 -5.32 8.43
C PHE A 12 11.38 -5.75 7.11
N ILE A 13 10.71 -6.64 6.36
CA ILE A 13 11.15 -7.04 5.02
C ILE A 13 11.12 -5.84 4.06
N LEU A 14 10.04 -5.04 4.09
CA LEU A 14 9.92 -3.82 3.27
C LEU A 14 11.02 -2.79 3.60
N GLU A 15 11.34 -2.57 4.88
CA GLU A 15 12.47 -1.73 5.30
C GLU A 15 13.80 -2.28 4.80
N MET A 16 14.02 -3.58 4.92
CA MET A 16 15.27 -4.19 4.47
C MET A 16 15.42 -4.08 2.95
N ILE A 17 14.33 -4.25 2.18
CA ILE A 17 14.34 -4.10 0.72
C ILE A 17 14.58 -2.64 0.29
N SER A 18 14.13 -1.64 1.04
CA SER A 18 14.37 -0.23 0.69
C SER A 18 15.72 0.30 1.21
N ALA A 19 16.18 -0.18 2.36
CA ALA A 19 17.44 0.24 2.99
C ALA A 19 18.67 -0.40 2.33
N VAL A 20 18.60 -1.66 1.91
CA VAL A 20 19.74 -2.39 1.32
C VAL A 20 20.26 -1.72 0.04
N PRO A 21 19.42 -1.37 -0.97
CA PRO A 21 19.87 -0.65 -2.15
C PRO A 21 20.48 0.71 -1.80
N PHE A 22 19.90 1.41 -0.83
CA PHE A 22 20.42 2.71 -0.38
C PHE A 22 21.83 2.56 0.23
N VAL A 23 22.04 1.61 1.13
CA VAL A 23 23.36 1.33 1.71
C VAL A 23 24.38 0.93 0.65
N ILE A 24 23.99 0.10 -0.33
CA ILE A 24 24.86 -0.31 -1.44
C ILE A 24 25.27 0.90 -2.30
N THR A 25 24.34 1.82 -2.60
CA THR A 25 24.65 3.03 -3.38
C THR A 25 25.60 4.00 -2.67
N VAL A 26 25.61 4.00 -1.33
CA VAL A 26 26.54 4.81 -0.52
C VAL A 26 27.95 4.24 -0.56
N ILE A 27 28.08 2.90 -0.53
CA ILE A 27 29.39 2.22 -0.53
C ILE A 27 30.01 2.18 -1.94
N LEU A 28 29.21 2.03 -2.99
CA LEU A 28 29.67 1.92 -4.38
C LEU A 28 29.12 3.08 -5.24
N PRO A 29 29.86 4.19 -5.38
CA PRO A 29 29.42 5.34 -6.18
C PRO A 29 29.24 5.04 -7.68
N SER A 30 29.84 3.96 -8.21
CA SER A 30 29.61 3.47 -9.58
C SER A 30 28.21 2.88 -9.79
N LEU A 31 27.51 2.49 -8.72
CA LEU A 31 26.15 1.94 -8.76
C LEU A 31 25.08 2.98 -8.40
N ARG A 32 25.39 4.29 -8.39
CA ARG A 32 24.40 5.36 -8.12
C ARG A 32 23.20 5.39 -9.08
N ASN A 33 23.29 4.74 -10.24
CA ASN A 33 22.18 4.58 -11.18
C ASN A 33 21.29 3.36 -10.86
N LEU A 34 21.62 2.58 -9.83
CA LEU A 34 20.82 1.44 -9.39
C LEU A 34 19.52 1.94 -8.76
N PHE A 35 18.40 1.39 -9.20
CA PHE A 35 17.07 1.80 -8.79
C PHE A 35 16.86 1.57 -7.29
N ILE A 36 16.57 2.65 -6.58
CA ILE A 36 16.14 2.59 -5.18
C ILE A 36 14.60 2.54 -5.22
N PRO A 37 13.96 1.44 -4.79
CA PRO A 37 12.52 1.32 -4.84
C PRO A 37 11.88 2.09 -3.67
N VAL A 38 12.06 3.42 -3.66
CA VAL A 38 11.60 4.35 -2.61
C VAL A 38 10.08 4.29 -2.43
N PHE A 39 9.35 3.82 -3.44
CA PHE A 39 7.91 3.62 -3.39
C PHE A 39 7.46 2.66 -2.26
N LEU A 40 8.31 1.73 -1.81
CA LEU A 40 8.03 0.86 -0.65
C LEU A 40 7.87 1.67 0.65
N ASN A 41 8.56 2.82 0.76
CA ASN A 41 8.47 3.67 1.95
C ASN A 41 7.07 4.30 2.11
N CYS A 42 6.30 4.48 1.03
CA CYS A 42 4.89 4.90 1.14
C CYS A 42 4.07 3.86 1.91
N TRP A 43 4.30 2.58 1.62
CA TRP A 43 3.59 1.49 2.28
C TRP A 43 3.96 1.38 3.76
N LEU A 44 5.22 1.66 4.08
CA LEU A 44 5.71 1.74 5.45
C LEU A 44 5.06 2.90 6.21
N ALA A 45 5.03 4.09 5.60
CA ALA A 45 4.39 5.27 6.15
C ALA A 45 2.88 5.05 6.35
N LYS A 46 2.20 4.42 5.39
CA LYS A 46 0.82 3.97 5.52
C LYS A 46 0.63 3.04 6.72
N HIS A 47 1.50 2.04 6.88
CA HIS A 47 1.40 1.10 8.01
C HIS A 47 1.63 1.78 9.36
N ALA A 48 2.61 2.69 9.44
CA ALA A 48 2.83 3.51 10.62
C ALA A 48 1.63 4.41 10.93
N LEU A 49 1.03 5.01 9.90
CA LEU A 49 -0.18 5.82 10.02
C LEU A 49 -1.36 4.98 10.52
N GLU A 50 -1.60 3.79 9.97
CA GLU A 50 -2.64 2.87 10.44
C GLU A 50 -2.45 2.50 11.92
N ASN A 51 -1.22 2.21 12.35
CA ASN A 51 -0.91 1.89 13.74
C ASN A 51 -1.17 3.08 14.67
N MET A 52 -0.71 4.28 14.28
CA MET A 52 -0.94 5.51 15.04
C MET A 52 -2.43 5.85 15.14
N ILE A 53 -3.16 5.70 14.05
CA ILE A 53 -4.61 5.89 13.97
C ILE A 53 -5.32 4.92 14.92
N ASN A 54 -4.94 3.63 14.92
CA ASN A 54 -5.49 2.64 15.86
C ASN A 54 -5.20 2.98 17.33
N ASP A 55 -4.01 3.50 17.64
CA ASP A 55 -3.66 3.96 19.00
C ASP A 55 -4.44 5.21 19.39
N LEU A 56 -4.60 6.16 18.47
CA LEU A 56 -5.36 7.38 18.67
C LEU A 56 -6.84 7.09 18.93
N HIS A 57 -7.42 6.09 18.25
CA HIS A 57 -8.81 5.69 18.47
C HIS A 57 -9.01 5.04 19.82
N ARG A 58 -8.03 4.22 20.25
CA ARG A 58 -8.03 3.63 21.59
C ARG A 58 -7.90 4.70 22.68
N ALA A 59 -7.11 5.74 22.45
CA ALA A 59 -6.93 6.84 23.40
C ALA A 59 -8.11 7.82 23.43
N ILE A 60 -8.72 8.13 22.28
CA ILE A 60 -9.78 9.14 22.12
C ILE A 60 -11.15 8.45 21.99
N GLN A 61 -11.57 7.74 23.04
CA GLN A 61 -12.86 7.04 23.09
C GLN A 61 -14.10 7.98 23.07
N ARG A 62 -13.97 9.27 22.76
CA ARG A 62 -15.06 10.25 22.99
C ARG A 62 -15.46 11.22 21.90
N THR A 63 -14.78 11.40 20.75
CA THR A 63 -15.17 12.59 19.92
C THR A 63 -15.13 12.48 18.39
N HIS A 64 -14.56 11.46 17.73
CA HIS A 64 -14.64 11.41 16.26
C HIS A 64 -14.88 10.00 15.68
N SER A 65 -15.81 9.93 14.73
CA SER A 65 -16.43 8.75 14.11
C SER A 65 -15.43 7.70 13.66
N ALA A 66 -15.56 6.45 14.13
CA ALA A 66 -14.81 5.29 13.64
C ALA A 66 -14.86 5.17 12.09
N MET A 67 -15.95 5.65 11.50
CA MET A 67 -16.15 5.73 10.05
C MET A 67 -15.17 6.68 9.34
N PHE A 68 -14.77 7.79 9.95
CA PHE A 68 -13.85 8.75 9.32
C PHE A 68 -12.46 8.14 9.13
N ASN A 69 -12.01 7.37 10.13
CA ASN A 69 -10.69 6.75 10.09
C ASN A 69 -10.62 5.61 9.09
N GLN A 70 -11.71 4.86 8.93
CA GLN A 70 -11.86 3.85 7.87
C GLN A 70 -11.67 4.46 6.48
N VAL A 71 -12.34 5.59 6.23
CA VAL A 71 -12.25 6.32 4.96
C VAL A 71 -10.85 6.90 4.77
N LEU A 72 -10.24 7.47 5.81
CA LEU A 72 -8.88 8.02 5.74
C LEU A 72 -7.85 6.94 5.39
N ILE A 73 -7.92 5.77 6.02
CA ILE A 73 -7.06 4.63 5.71
C ILE A 73 -7.23 4.21 4.24
N LEU A 74 -8.48 4.06 3.75
CA LEU A 74 -8.76 3.71 2.36
C LEU A 74 -8.19 4.75 1.37
N ILE A 75 -8.32 6.04 1.66
CA ILE A 75 -7.76 7.10 0.81
C ILE A 75 -6.23 7.00 0.79
N CYS A 76 -5.58 6.80 1.95
CA CYS A 76 -4.14 6.59 2.03
C CYS A 76 -3.69 5.37 1.22
N THR A 77 -4.48 4.30 1.18
CA THR A 77 -4.11 3.08 0.43
C THR A 77 -4.18 3.32 -1.05
N LEU A 78 -5.25 3.95 -1.54
CA LEU A 78 -5.40 4.34 -2.93
C LEU A 78 -4.27 5.27 -3.37
N VAL A 79 -3.93 6.28 -2.58
CA VAL A 79 -2.82 7.21 -2.88
C VAL A 79 -1.48 6.48 -2.95
N CYS A 80 -1.18 5.60 -2.00
CA CYS A 80 0.06 4.81 -2.07
C CYS A 80 0.08 3.85 -3.27
N LEU A 81 -1.05 3.24 -3.63
CA LEU A 81 -1.14 2.34 -4.79
C LEU A 81 -0.96 3.11 -6.11
N MET A 82 -1.53 4.31 -6.22
CA MET A 82 -1.28 5.22 -7.34
C MET A 82 0.19 5.60 -7.44
N PHE A 83 0.79 6.09 -6.35
CA PHE A 83 2.18 6.52 -6.33
C PHE A 83 3.14 5.39 -6.73
N THR A 84 2.94 4.19 -6.17
CA THR A 84 3.76 3.01 -6.47
C THR A 84 3.63 2.56 -7.92
N CYS A 85 2.43 2.63 -8.50
CA CYS A 85 2.21 2.30 -9.91
C CYS A 85 2.86 3.33 -10.86
N ILE A 86 2.72 4.63 -10.59
CA ILE A 86 3.35 5.70 -11.41
C ILE A 86 4.87 5.56 -11.38
N CYS A 87 5.46 5.42 -10.19
CA CYS A 87 6.91 5.25 -10.05
C CYS A 87 7.42 3.97 -10.73
N GLY A 88 6.65 2.87 -10.63
CA GLY A 88 6.98 1.61 -11.28
C GLY A 88 6.99 1.71 -12.80
N ILE A 89 5.88 2.20 -13.39
CA ILE A 89 5.75 2.34 -14.85
C ILE A 89 6.81 3.29 -15.40
N GLN A 90 6.95 4.48 -14.82
CA GLN A 90 7.92 5.46 -15.30
C GLN A 90 9.35 4.94 -15.24
N HIS A 91 9.70 4.17 -14.20
CA HIS A 91 11.05 3.62 -14.09
C HIS A 91 11.31 2.52 -15.12
N LEU A 92 10.39 1.58 -15.26
CA LEU A 92 10.57 0.46 -16.19
C LEU A 92 10.48 0.93 -17.65
N GLU A 93 9.58 1.84 -17.98
CA GLU A 93 9.42 2.37 -19.33
C GLU A 93 10.60 3.27 -19.73
N ARG A 94 11.28 3.92 -18.79
CA ARG A 94 12.54 4.64 -19.07
C ARG A 94 13.61 3.76 -19.73
N ALA A 95 13.56 2.44 -19.55
CA ALA A 95 14.46 1.49 -20.20
C ALA A 95 14.01 1.06 -21.61
N GLY A 96 12.75 1.26 -21.97
CA GLY A 96 12.16 0.83 -23.24
C GLY A 96 11.71 1.98 -24.11
N ASN A 97 10.69 2.72 -23.65
CA ASN A 97 10.05 3.80 -24.40
C ASN A 97 9.70 4.96 -23.44
N ASN A 98 10.00 6.20 -23.82
CA ASN A 98 9.80 7.36 -22.93
C ASN A 98 8.30 7.72 -22.78
N LEU A 99 7.54 6.93 -22.02
CA LEU A 99 6.20 7.33 -21.58
C LEU A 99 6.30 8.53 -20.64
N THR A 100 5.40 9.51 -20.82
CA THR A 100 5.39 10.67 -19.96
C THR A 100 4.81 10.33 -18.58
N LEU A 101 5.15 11.16 -17.60
CA LEU A 101 4.55 11.11 -16.26
C LEU A 101 3.01 11.19 -16.32
N PHE A 102 2.49 11.99 -17.24
CA PHE A 102 1.05 12.19 -17.43
C PHE A 102 0.36 10.94 -17.95
N ASP A 103 0.98 10.22 -18.89
CA ASP A 103 0.45 8.94 -19.41
C ASP A 103 0.34 7.89 -18.31
N SER A 104 1.38 7.79 -17.46
CA SER A 104 1.40 6.87 -16.32
C SER A 104 0.35 7.24 -15.27
N LEU A 105 0.20 8.53 -14.97
CA LEU A 105 -0.83 9.06 -14.08
C LEU A 105 -2.24 8.75 -14.57
N TYR A 106 -2.49 9.03 -15.85
CA TYR A 106 -3.78 8.77 -16.48
C TYR A 106 -4.12 7.28 -16.45
N PHE A 107 -3.17 6.41 -16.85
CA PHE A 107 -3.34 4.96 -16.75
C PHE A 107 -3.67 4.51 -15.32
N CYS A 108 -2.95 5.03 -14.32
CA CYS A 108 -3.21 4.71 -12.92
C CYS A 108 -4.63 5.13 -12.52
N VAL A 109 -5.02 6.38 -12.77
CA VAL A 109 -6.36 6.89 -12.43
C VAL A 109 -7.45 6.04 -13.09
N VAL A 110 -7.32 5.72 -14.38
CA VAL A 110 -8.27 4.91 -15.15
C VAL A 110 -8.35 3.47 -14.62
N THR A 111 -7.23 2.92 -14.16
CA THR A 111 -7.17 1.57 -13.58
C THR A 111 -7.76 1.53 -12.18
N PHE A 112 -7.44 2.48 -11.30
CA PHE A 112 -7.97 2.55 -9.93
C PHE A 112 -9.44 2.93 -9.87
N SER A 113 -9.88 3.79 -10.80
CA SER A 113 -11.30 4.06 -11.00
C SER A 113 -12.05 2.87 -11.61
N THR A 114 -11.35 1.78 -11.95
CA THR A 114 -11.89 0.58 -12.62
C THR A 114 -12.56 0.86 -13.96
N VAL A 115 -12.26 2.01 -14.57
CA VAL A 115 -12.80 2.41 -15.88
C VAL A 115 -12.12 1.63 -17.00
N GLY A 116 -10.79 1.51 -16.94
CA GLY A 116 -10.03 0.59 -17.81
C GLY A 116 -10.13 0.86 -19.32
N PHE A 117 -10.00 2.11 -19.77
CA PHE A 117 -10.07 2.46 -21.20
C PHE A 117 -9.05 1.71 -22.07
N GLY A 118 -7.85 1.43 -21.55
CA GLY A 118 -6.83 0.64 -22.24
C GLY A 118 -6.13 1.33 -23.41
N ASP A 119 -6.30 2.64 -23.56
CA ASP A 119 -5.70 3.51 -24.57
C ASP A 119 -4.20 3.77 -24.34
N VAL A 120 -3.80 3.89 -23.07
CA VAL A 120 -2.39 3.97 -22.66
C VAL A 120 -2.03 2.68 -21.94
N THR A 121 -1.06 1.92 -22.47
CA THR A 121 -0.58 0.70 -21.82
C THR A 121 0.94 0.56 -21.92
N PRO A 122 1.58 0.05 -20.86
CA PRO A 122 3.01 -0.24 -20.91
C PRO A 122 3.32 -1.32 -21.95
N GLN A 123 4.37 -1.12 -22.74
CA GLN A 123 4.73 -2.00 -23.86
C GLN A 123 5.84 -3.00 -23.51
N ILE A 124 6.62 -2.70 -22.48
CA ILE A 124 7.70 -3.57 -22.03
C ILE A 124 7.18 -4.70 -21.13
N TRP A 125 7.70 -5.91 -21.36
CA TRP A 125 7.32 -7.13 -20.63
C TRP A 125 7.34 -7.01 -19.09
N PRO A 126 8.38 -6.43 -18.45
CA PRO A 126 8.42 -6.35 -16.99
C PRO A 126 7.43 -5.33 -16.40
N SER A 127 7.06 -4.25 -17.10
CA SER A 127 6.08 -3.28 -16.58
C SER A 127 4.66 -3.80 -16.69
N GLN A 128 4.33 -4.59 -17.73
CA GLN A 128 3.06 -5.30 -17.81
C GLN A 128 2.87 -6.23 -16.62
N LEU A 129 3.89 -7.04 -16.31
CA LEU A 129 3.84 -7.95 -15.17
C LEU A 129 3.69 -7.21 -13.84
N LEU A 130 4.42 -6.09 -13.66
CA LEU A 130 4.28 -5.23 -12.48
C LEU A 130 2.84 -4.71 -12.34
N VAL A 131 2.27 -4.15 -13.41
CA VAL A 131 0.90 -3.61 -13.41
C VAL A 131 -0.13 -4.68 -13.05
N VAL A 132 -0.03 -5.88 -13.62
CA VAL A 132 -0.95 -6.98 -13.31
C VAL A 132 -0.88 -7.36 -11.82
N ILE A 133 0.33 -7.49 -11.26
CA ILE A 133 0.51 -7.77 -9.84
C ILE A 133 -0.10 -6.66 -8.97
N MET A 134 0.14 -5.39 -9.33
CA MET A 134 -0.40 -4.25 -8.57
C MET A 134 -1.93 -4.20 -8.61
N ILE A 135 -2.56 -4.51 -9.75
CA ILE A 135 -4.01 -4.60 -9.87
C ILE A 135 -4.55 -5.75 -9.01
N CYS A 136 -3.92 -6.93 -9.05
CA CYS A 136 -4.33 -8.06 -8.19
C CYS A 136 -4.26 -7.69 -6.71
N VAL A 137 -3.18 -7.03 -6.27
CA VAL A 137 -3.04 -6.54 -4.88
C VAL A 137 -4.12 -5.51 -4.56
N ALA A 138 -4.38 -4.56 -5.45
CA ALA A 138 -5.42 -3.55 -5.27
C ALA A 138 -6.80 -4.17 -5.08
N LEU A 139 -7.18 -5.10 -5.95
CA LEU A 139 -8.48 -5.79 -5.91
C LEU A 139 -8.65 -6.67 -4.67
N ILE A 140 -7.57 -7.17 -4.07
CA ILE A 140 -7.63 -7.93 -2.82
C ILE A 140 -7.71 -6.98 -1.62
N VAL A 141 -6.91 -5.91 -1.59
CA VAL A 141 -6.82 -4.99 -0.46
C VAL A 141 -8.07 -4.10 -0.33
N LEU A 142 -8.60 -3.60 -1.45
CA LEU A 142 -9.77 -2.72 -1.49
C LEU A 142 -11.04 -3.29 -0.82
N PRO A 143 -11.45 -4.55 -1.06
CA PRO A 143 -12.61 -5.13 -0.37
C PRO A 143 -12.28 -5.59 1.06
N ILE A 144 -11.06 -6.07 1.31
CA ILE A 144 -10.67 -6.58 2.63
C ILE A 144 -10.56 -5.45 3.66
N GLN A 145 -10.06 -4.27 3.28
CA GLN A 145 -9.88 -3.18 4.25
C GLN A 145 -11.19 -2.71 4.91
N PRO A 146 -12.24 -2.33 4.17
CA PRO A 146 -13.52 -1.98 4.76
C PRO A 146 -14.14 -3.14 5.53
N CYS A 147 -14.02 -4.38 5.04
CA CYS A 147 -14.59 -5.56 5.69
C CYS A 147 -13.90 -5.87 7.02
N LEU A 148 -12.57 -5.84 7.06
CA LEU A 148 -11.77 -6.07 8.26
C LEU A 148 -12.00 -4.97 9.29
N LEU A 149 -12.06 -3.70 8.87
CA LEU A 149 -12.37 -2.60 9.78
C LEU A 149 -13.84 -2.60 10.24
N SER A 150 -14.79 -3.06 9.42
CA SER A 150 -16.20 -3.25 9.81
C SER A 150 -16.36 -4.38 10.82
N GLY A 151 -15.64 -5.50 10.64
CA GLY A 151 -15.61 -6.62 11.58
C GLY A 151 -15.03 -6.27 12.96
N ARG A 152 -14.08 -5.32 13.02
CA ARG A 152 -13.57 -4.76 14.28
C ARG A 152 -14.54 -3.83 15.01
N GLY A 153 -15.60 -3.37 14.35
CA GLY A 153 -16.62 -2.49 14.89
C GLY A 153 -17.84 -3.20 15.49
N LYS A 154 -17.97 -4.52 15.37
CA LYS A 154 -19.05 -5.26 16.05
C LYS A 154 -18.72 -5.42 17.54
N PRO A 155 -19.50 -4.84 18.47
CA PRO A 155 -19.40 -5.24 19.87
C PRO A 155 -19.71 -6.74 20.00
N PRO A 156 -19.13 -7.45 20.98
CA PRO A 156 -19.44 -8.84 21.21
C PRO A 156 -20.95 -8.97 21.41
N VAL A 157 -21.56 -9.93 20.72
CA VAL A 157 -22.96 -10.33 20.93
C VAL A 157 -23.13 -10.57 22.43
N SER A 158 -23.86 -9.68 23.10
CA SER A 158 -24.31 -9.90 24.47
C SER A 158 -25.20 -11.13 24.46
N LEU A 159 -24.70 -12.25 25.01
CA LEU A 159 -25.52 -13.41 25.33
C LEU A 159 -26.76 -12.91 26.11
N PRO A 160 -27.98 -13.37 25.77
CA PRO A 160 -29.14 -13.04 26.58
C PRO A 160 -28.91 -13.60 27.99
N ALA A 161 -28.88 -12.71 28.97
CA ALA A 161 -28.80 -13.05 30.38
C ALA A 161 -29.93 -14.03 30.72
N THR A 162 -29.56 -15.26 31.05
CA THR A 162 -30.44 -16.25 31.65
C THR A 162 -31.00 -15.63 32.93
N GLN A 163 -32.30 -15.34 32.94
CA GLN A 163 -33.01 -14.86 34.13
C GLN A 163 -32.98 -15.98 35.19
N PRO A 164 -32.58 -15.73 36.45
CA PRO A 164 -32.73 -16.72 37.52
C PRO A 164 -34.21 -16.77 37.95
N VAL A 165 -34.76 -17.99 38.02
CA VAL A 165 -36.04 -18.31 38.67
C VAL A 165 -35.74 -19.03 39.97
#